data_AF-A0A6P2C290-F1
#
_entry.id   AF-A0A6P2C290-F1
#
_cell.length_a   1.000
_cell.length_b   1.000
_cell.length_c   1.000
_cell.angle_alpha   90.00
_cell.angle_beta   90.00
_cell.angle_gamma   90.00
#
_symmetry.space_group_name_H-M   'P 1'
#
loop_
_entity.id
_entity.type
_entity.pdbx_description
1 polymer ?
#
loop_
_entity_poly.entity_id
_entity_poly.type
_entity_poly.pdbx_seq_one_letter_code
_entity_poly.pdbx_strand_id
1 'polypeptide(L)'
;MPDPLVPLSGSDRSALPGARPAAPLDESQVITVNVMLRRKAALPAAPAAGPETLSPAQLGDRYGADPGDAQLVAEVLGEYGLTVTKSDLPSRRLTVSGTIAAMESAFGTTLSAVTSPDPGGSGQVQHRYRTGSLSVPSRLSEIITGVFGLDDRPAARPQFLRSPASGSPHSTGL
;
A
#
# COMPACT_ATOMS: atom_id res chain seq x y z
N MET A 1 26.91 -0.60 -8.31
CA MET A 1 26.65 -0.97 -6.90
C MET A 1 25.27 -0.46 -6.57
N PRO A 2 24.37 -1.27 -6.00
CA PRO A 2 23.07 -0.78 -5.59
C PRO A 2 23.25 0.34 -4.56
N ASP A 3 22.36 1.34 -4.62
CA ASP A 3 22.38 2.46 -3.69
C ASP A 3 22.30 1.99 -2.23
N PRO A 4 22.89 2.75 -1.28
CA PRO A 4 22.65 2.48 0.13
C PRO A 4 21.15 2.64 0.44
N LEU A 5 20.61 1.70 1.22
CA LEU A 5 19.21 1.75 1.65
C LEU A 5 19.05 2.61 2.90
N VAL A 6 18.01 3.45 2.91
CA VAL A 6 17.67 4.36 4.01
C VAL A 6 16.31 3.96 4.59
N PRO A 7 16.14 3.89 5.92
CA PRO A 7 14.86 3.55 6.54
C PRO A 7 13.72 4.48 6.12
N LEU A 8 12.58 3.90 5.75
CA LEU A 8 11.37 4.63 5.41
C LEU A 8 10.54 4.90 6.67
N SER A 9 10.43 6.17 7.05
CA SER A 9 9.67 6.58 8.24
C SER A 9 8.21 6.13 8.18
N GLY A 10 7.67 5.65 9.31
CA GLY A 10 6.28 5.19 9.42
C GLY A 10 5.99 3.83 8.77
N SER A 11 7.02 3.10 8.33
CA SER A 11 6.87 1.78 7.69
C SER A 11 6.97 0.59 8.64
N ASP A 12 7.37 0.82 9.90
CA ASP A 12 7.59 -0.23 10.88
C ASP A 12 6.31 -1.05 11.15
N ARG A 13 6.48 -2.37 11.22
CA ARG A 13 5.40 -3.30 11.57
C ARG A 13 5.84 -4.24 12.68
N SER A 14 5.10 -4.22 13.77
CA SER A 14 5.24 -5.22 14.83
C SER A 14 4.73 -6.60 14.39
N ALA A 15 5.22 -7.65 15.06
CA ALA A 15 4.75 -9.01 14.86
C ALA A 15 3.24 -9.13 15.06
N LEU A 16 2.56 -9.87 14.19
CA LEU A 16 1.13 -10.09 14.23
C LEU A 16 0.79 -11.25 15.17
N PRO A 17 0.02 -11.02 16.26
CA PRO A 17 -0.41 -12.10 17.14
C PRO A 17 -1.20 -13.17 16.37
N GLY A 18 -0.84 -14.44 16.60
CA GLY A 18 -1.51 -15.59 15.99
C GLY A 18 -1.10 -15.88 14.54
N ALA A 19 -0.15 -15.13 13.97
CA ALA A 19 0.43 -15.49 12.68
C ALA A 19 1.27 -16.77 12.82
N ARG A 20 1.08 -17.71 11.90
CA ARG A 20 1.83 -18.97 11.80
C ARG A 20 2.46 -19.08 10.41
N PRO A 21 3.72 -19.55 10.29
CA PRO A 21 4.35 -19.75 8.99
C PRO A 21 3.49 -20.64 8.08
N ALA A 22 3.43 -20.29 6.79
CA ALA A 22 2.80 -21.09 5.74
C ALA A 22 3.87 -21.57 4.75
N ALA A 23 3.44 -22.21 3.66
CA ALA A 23 4.37 -22.64 2.59
C ALA A 23 5.20 -21.45 2.08
N PRO A 24 6.53 -21.61 1.88
CA PRO A 24 7.39 -20.52 1.41
C PRO A 24 6.87 -19.85 0.14
N LEU A 25 7.15 -18.55 0.01
CA LEU A 25 6.84 -17.80 -1.21
C LEU A 25 7.80 -18.22 -2.33
N ASP A 26 7.29 -18.24 -3.56
CA ASP A 26 8.13 -18.32 -4.75
C ASP A 26 8.71 -16.93 -5.02
N GLU A 27 10.01 -16.75 -4.79
CA GLU A 27 10.71 -15.48 -4.97
C GLU A 27 10.64 -14.94 -6.40
N SER A 28 10.38 -15.79 -7.39
CA SER A 28 10.20 -15.41 -8.79
C SER A 28 8.78 -14.91 -9.12
N GLN A 29 7.82 -15.10 -8.20
CA GLN A 29 6.45 -14.64 -8.38
C GLN A 29 6.41 -13.11 -8.56
N VAL A 30 5.75 -12.67 -9.63
CA VAL A 30 5.51 -11.24 -9.88
C VAL A 30 4.36 -10.74 -9.01
N ILE A 31 4.61 -9.67 -8.26
CA ILE A 31 3.63 -8.99 -7.42
C ILE A 31 3.51 -7.51 -7.82
N THR A 32 2.44 -6.86 -7.39
CA THR A 32 2.20 -5.44 -7.64
C THR A 32 2.03 -4.69 -6.33
N VAL A 33 2.74 -3.57 -6.20
CA VAL A 33 2.69 -2.68 -5.04
C VAL A 33 2.34 -1.26 -5.48
N ASN A 34 1.89 -0.44 -4.53
CA ASN A 34 1.71 0.98 -4.73
C ASN A 34 2.77 1.76 -3.96
N VAL A 35 3.46 2.64 -4.67
CA VAL A 35 4.45 3.56 -4.12
C VAL A 35 3.85 4.96 -4.09
N MET A 36 3.86 5.58 -2.92
CA MET A 36 3.34 6.93 -2.70
C MET A 36 4.48 7.94 -2.72
N LEU A 37 4.38 8.94 -3.58
CA LEU A 37 5.34 10.02 -3.73
C LEU A 37 5.01 11.20 -2.81
N ARG A 38 6.04 11.99 -2.50
CA ARG A 38 5.89 13.28 -1.84
C ARG A 38 5.03 14.23 -2.68
N ARG A 39 4.48 15.23 -2.01
CA ARG A 39 3.81 16.34 -2.70
C ARG A 39 4.87 17.30 -3.25
N LYS A 40 4.62 17.88 -4.42
CA LYS A 40 5.44 18.97 -4.95
C LYS A 40 5.28 20.29 -4.18
N ALA A 41 4.19 20.44 -3.43
CA ALA A 41 3.94 21.58 -2.55
C ALA A 41 3.33 21.12 -1.21
N ALA A 42 3.68 21.79 -0.12
CA ALA A 42 3.12 21.51 1.21
C ALA A 42 1.63 21.89 1.28
N LEU A 43 0.81 21.07 1.94
CA LEU A 43 -0.56 21.46 2.22
C LEU A 43 -0.58 22.56 3.30
N PRO A 44 -1.56 23.49 3.25
CA PRO A 44 -1.78 24.45 4.32
C PRO A 44 -1.99 23.73 5.67
N ALA A 45 -1.39 24.27 6.73
CA ALA A 45 -1.43 23.67 8.07
C ALA A 45 -2.81 23.79 8.76
N ALA A 46 -3.60 24.80 8.37
CA ALA A 46 -4.98 24.93 8.80
C ALA A 46 -5.89 24.14 7.84
N PRO A 47 -6.90 23.39 8.34
CA PRO A 47 -8.02 22.98 7.50
C PRO A 47 -8.53 24.23 6.78
N ALA A 48 -8.94 24.12 5.52
CA ALA A 48 -9.60 25.23 4.84
C ALA A 48 -10.87 25.61 5.62
N ALA A 49 -10.73 26.50 6.61
CA ALA A 49 -11.81 27.09 7.35
C ALA A 49 -12.38 28.20 6.46
N GLY A 50 -13.05 27.79 5.37
CA GLY A 50 -13.55 28.70 4.36
C GLY A 50 -14.16 27.94 3.16
N PRO A 51 -14.90 28.65 2.29
CA PRO A 51 -15.60 28.05 1.15
C PRO A 51 -14.68 27.54 0.03
N GLU A 52 -13.36 27.73 0.12
CA GLU A 52 -12.37 27.32 -0.88
C GLU A 52 -12.00 25.83 -0.77
N THR A 53 -12.99 24.96 -0.98
CA THR A 53 -12.71 23.54 -1.19
C THR A 53 -12.13 23.35 -2.59
N LEU A 54 -10.95 22.75 -2.70
CA LEU A 54 -10.34 22.44 -3.99
C LEU A 54 -11.06 21.26 -4.65
N SER A 55 -11.27 21.36 -5.96
CA SER A 55 -11.66 20.20 -6.74
C SER A 55 -10.51 19.17 -6.79
N PRO A 56 -10.79 17.88 -7.06
CA PRO A 56 -9.74 16.88 -7.22
C PRO A 56 -8.67 17.26 -8.25
N ALA A 57 -9.07 17.91 -9.34
CA ALA A 57 -8.15 18.41 -10.37
C ALA A 57 -7.24 19.51 -9.79
N GLN A 58 -7.81 20.52 -9.11
CA GLN A 58 -7.02 21.58 -8.49
C GLN A 58 -6.08 21.05 -7.40
N LEU A 59 -6.52 20.04 -6.63
CA LEU A 59 -5.68 19.39 -5.63
C LEU A 59 -4.50 18.66 -6.29
N GLY A 60 -4.74 17.93 -7.38
CA GLY A 60 -3.69 17.27 -8.15
C GLY A 60 -2.71 18.25 -8.79
N ASP A 61 -3.21 19.32 -9.39
CA ASP A 61 -2.40 20.33 -10.05
C ASP A 61 -1.52 21.09 -9.07
N ARG A 62 -2.00 21.39 -7.86
CA ARG A 62 -1.24 22.14 -6.85
C ARG A 62 -0.37 21.23 -5.98
N TYR A 63 -0.87 20.06 -5.59
CA TYR A 63 -0.31 19.23 -4.52
C TYR A 63 -0.12 17.75 -4.90
N GLY A 64 -0.21 17.42 -6.19
CA GLY A 64 0.19 16.13 -6.73
C GLY A 64 1.70 15.89 -6.65
N ALA A 65 2.17 14.86 -7.35
CA ALA A 65 3.58 14.51 -7.42
C ALA A 65 4.28 15.32 -8.51
N ASP A 66 5.58 15.55 -8.32
CA ASP A 66 6.42 16.09 -9.36
C ASP A 66 6.68 15.01 -10.45
N PRO A 67 6.50 15.31 -11.75
CA PRO A 67 6.78 14.35 -12.81
C PRO A 67 8.25 13.88 -12.84
N GLY A 68 9.20 14.75 -12.47
CA GLY A 68 10.62 14.42 -12.36
C GLY A 68 10.90 13.45 -11.21
N ASP A 69 10.24 13.62 -10.07
CA ASP A 69 10.30 12.64 -8.97
C ASP A 69 9.78 11.27 -9.43
N ALA A 70 8.68 11.23 -10.18
CA ALA A 70 8.12 9.98 -10.70
C ALA A 70 9.05 9.29 -11.72
N GLN A 71 9.72 10.07 -12.57
CA GLN A 71 10.70 9.55 -13.52
C GLN A 71 11.93 8.99 -12.80
N LEU A 72 12.46 9.70 -11.80
CA LEU A 72 13.59 9.22 -11.01
C LEU A 72 13.25 7.92 -10.26
N VAL A 73 12.03 7.81 -9.70
CA VAL A 73 11.57 6.57 -9.09
C VAL A 73 11.51 5.42 -10.11
N ALA A 74 11.00 5.68 -11.32
CA ALA A 74 10.94 4.66 -12.37
C ALA A 74 12.34 4.18 -12.79
N GLU A 75 13.29 5.09 -12.95
CA GLU A 75 14.68 4.79 -13.27
C GLU A 75 15.35 3.94 -12.17
N VAL A 76 15.33 4.45 -10.94
CA VAL A 76 16.02 3.78 -9.82
C VAL A 76 15.39 2.43 -9.52
N LEU A 77 14.06 2.30 -9.50
CA LEU A 77 13.42 0.99 -9.28
C LEU A 77 13.65 0.04 -10.47
N GLY A 78 13.83 0.57 -11.68
CA GLY A 78 14.26 -0.19 -12.86
C GLY A 78 15.60 -0.88 -12.68
N GLU A 79 16.54 -0.26 -11.97
CA GLU A 79 17.85 -0.87 -11.62
C GLU A 79 17.70 -2.13 -10.73
N TYR A 80 16.59 -2.25 -9.99
CA TYR A 80 16.24 -3.43 -9.20
C TYR A 80 15.40 -4.46 -9.98
N GLY A 81 15.13 -4.22 -11.26
CA GLY A 81 14.25 -5.07 -12.07
C GLY A 81 12.75 -4.85 -11.82
N LEU A 82 12.38 -3.71 -11.21
CA LEU A 82 10.99 -3.33 -10.99
C LEU A 82 10.52 -2.39 -12.11
N THR A 83 9.25 -2.49 -12.49
CA THR A 83 8.65 -1.67 -13.55
C THR A 83 7.50 -0.84 -13.01
N VAL A 84 7.50 0.47 -13.27
CA VAL A 84 6.31 1.32 -13.05
C VAL A 84 5.31 1.04 -14.17
N THR A 85 4.18 0.43 -13.82
CA THR A 85 3.13 0.04 -14.78
C THR A 85 2.01 1.07 -14.88
N LYS A 86 1.85 1.92 -13.87
CA LYS A 86 0.88 3.02 -13.88
C LYS A 86 1.40 4.20 -13.07
N SER A 87 1.13 5.40 -13.57
CA SER A 87 1.41 6.66 -12.87
C SER A 87 0.12 7.48 -12.73
N ASP A 88 -0.18 7.86 -11.49
CA ASP A 88 -1.29 8.73 -11.12
C ASP A 88 -0.73 9.88 -10.28
N LEU A 89 -0.12 10.85 -10.97
CA LEU A 89 0.54 11.99 -10.35
C LEU A 89 -0.39 12.86 -9.49
N PRO A 90 -1.67 13.10 -9.89
CA PRO A 90 -2.62 13.81 -9.03
C PRO A 90 -2.79 13.16 -7.65
N SER A 91 -2.89 11.82 -7.58
CA SER A 91 -2.97 11.10 -6.31
C SER A 91 -1.61 10.75 -5.69
N ARG A 92 -0.51 11.06 -6.40
CA ARG A 92 0.89 10.77 -6.05
C ARG A 92 1.23 9.29 -6.00
N ARG A 93 0.51 8.47 -6.76
CA ARG A 93 0.64 7.02 -6.68
C ARG A 93 1.28 6.48 -7.95
N LEU A 94 2.32 5.68 -7.76
CA LEU A 94 2.85 4.81 -8.79
C LEU A 94 2.46 3.37 -8.48
N THR A 95 2.04 2.63 -9.50
CA THR A 95 1.89 1.18 -9.41
C THR A 95 3.16 0.54 -9.96
N VAL A 96 3.79 -0.31 -9.16
CA VAL A 96 5.08 -0.93 -9.45
C VAL A 96 4.92 -2.44 -9.44
N SER A 97 5.47 -3.11 -10.46
CA SER A 97 5.41 -4.56 -10.63
C SER A 97 6.80 -5.16 -10.74
N GLY A 98 6.99 -6.36 -10.21
CA GLY A 98 8.26 -7.10 -10.26
C GLY A 98 8.23 -8.34 -9.38
N THR A 99 9.32 -9.10 -9.39
CA THR A 99 9.42 -10.33 -8.58
C THR A 99 9.49 -10.03 -7.08
N ILE A 100 9.13 -11.00 -6.24
CA ILE A 100 9.28 -10.88 -4.79
C ILE A 100 10.73 -10.56 -4.41
N ALA A 101 11.71 -11.27 -4.98
CA ALA A 101 13.12 -11.00 -4.72
C ALA A 101 13.55 -9.56 -5.07
N ALA A 102 13.05 -9.02 -6.20
CA ALA A 102 13.33 -7.65 -6.60
C ALA A 102 12.70 -6.63 -5.62
N MET A 103 11.49 -6.90 -5.13
CA MET A 103 10.81 -6.07 -4.13
C MET A 103 11.54 -6.06 -2.79
N GLU A 104 11.99 -7.23 -2.32
CA GLU A 104 12.78 -7.38 -1.10
C GLU A 104 14.09 -6.60 -1.17
N SER A 105 14.80 -6.73 -2.31
CA SER A 105 16.05 -6.01 -2.58
C SER A 105 15.86 -4.49 -2.61
N ALA A 106 14.84 -4.00 -3.33
CA ALA A 106 14.57 -2.57 -3.45
C ALA A 106 14.09 -1.93 -2.15
N PHE A 107 13.31 -2.66 -1.33
CA PHE A 107 12.66 -2.11 -0.14
C PHE A 107 13.27 -2.58 1.19
N GLY A 108 14.41 -3.27 1.16
CA GLY A 108 15.17 -3.69 2.34
C GLY A 108 14.32 -4.46 3.35
N THR A 109 13.54 -5.43 2.88
CA THR A 109 12.62 -6.23 3.70
C THR A 109 12.70 -7.69 3.29
N THR A 110 12.18 -8.57 4.13
CA THR A 110 11.89 -9.97 3.78
C THR A 110 10.38 -10.19 3.84
N LEU A 111 9.84 -10.88 2.85
CA LEU A 111 8.46 -11.31 2.76
C LEU A 111 8.37 -12.80 3.09
N SER A 112 7.35 -13.17 3.84
CA SER A 112 7.04 -14.56 4.16
C SER A 112 5.57 -14.82 3.95
N ALA A 113 5.19 -16.06 3.67
CA ALA A 113 3.79 -16.45 3.72
C ALA A 113 3.44 -16.84 5.14
N VAL A 114 2.32 -16.32 5.65
CA VAL A 114 1.78 -16.72 6.95
C VAL A 114 0.28 -16.94 6.85
N THR A 115 -0.24 -17.75 7.76
CA THR A 115 -1.68 -17.85 8.05
C THR A 115 -1.96 -17.13 9.35
N SER A 116 -2.96 -16.24 9.37
CA SER A 116 -3.41 -15.55 10.60
C SER A 116 -4.92 -15.48 10.67
N PRO A 117 -5.51 -15.11 11.83
CA PRO A 117 -6.93 -14.79 11.90
C PRO A 117 -7.29 -13.72 10.86
N ASP A 118 -8.38 -13.97 10.13
CA ASP A 118 -8.93 -13.02 9.19
C ASP A 118 -9.53 -11.83 9.97
N PRO A 119 -9.09 -10.58 9.71
CA PRO A 119 -9.68 -9.40 10.31
C PRO A 119 -11.20 -9.29 10.11
N GLY A 120 -11.73 -9.88 9.04
CA GLY A 120 -13.15 -9.99 8.74
C GLY A 120 -13.95 -10.94 9.65
N GLY A 121 -13.27 -11.80 10.42
CA GLY A 121 -13.88 -12.81 11.30
C GLY A 121 -14.21 -14.14 10.61
N SER A 122 -13.83 -14.32 9.34
CA SER A 122 -14.16 -15.49 8.51
C SER A 122 -13.34 -16.75 8.82
N GLY A 123 -12.45 -16.71 9.82
CA GLY A 123 -11.54 -17.81 10.15
C GLY A 123 -10.08 -17.41 10.00
N GLN A 124 -9.32 -18.15 9.20
CA GLN A 124 -7.90 -17.91 8.95
C GLN A 124 -7.68 -17.49 7.50
N VAL A 125 -6.70 -16.62 7.27
CA VAL A 125 -6.31 -16.14 5.94
C VAL A 125 -4.80 -16.28 5.73
N GLN A 126 -4.42 -16.87 4.60
CA GLN A 126 -3.03 -16.89 4.16
C GLN A 126 -2.70 -15.61 3.39
N HIS A 127 -1.57 -14.98 3.68
CA HIS A 127 -1.14 -13.73 3.06
C HIS A 127 0.39 -13.59 3.08
N ARG A 128 0.92 -12.72 2.23
CA ARG A 128 2.29 -12.21 2.33
C ARG A 128 2.40 -11.28 3.53
N TYR A 129 3.50 -11.42 4.24
CA TYR A 129 3.70 -10.79 5.54
C TYR A 129 5.13 -10.31 5.71
N ARG A 130 5.28 -9.20 6.42
CA ARG A 130 6.59 -8.63 6.82
C ARG A 130 6.53 -8.06 8.23
N THR A 131 7.69 -7.99 8.86
CA THR A 131 7.93 -7.32 10.14
C THR A 131 9.05 -6.31 10.03
N GLY A 132 9.13 -5.39 10.99
CA GLY A 132 10.15 -4.36 11.03
C GLY A 132 9.89 -3.24 10.02
N SER A 133 10.92 -2.42 9.82
CA SER A 133 10.90 -1.26 8.94
C SER A 133 11.22 -1.63 7.49
N LEU A 134 10.61 -0.92 6.55
CA LEU A 134 11.06 -0.88 5.17
C LEU A 134 12.22 0.11 5.04
N SER A 135 13.02 -0.07 4.02
CA SER A 135 13.99 0.92 3.54
C SER A 135 13.73 1.26 2.07
N VAL A 136 14.36 2.29 1.55
CA VAL A 136 14.32 2.67 0.14
C VAL A 136 15.73 3.07 -0.33
N PRO A 137 16.04 2.99 -1.64
CA PRO A 137 17.29 3.53 -2.18
C PRO A 137 17.47 4.98 -1.75
N SER A 138 18.68 5.37 -1.32
CA SER A 138 18.94 6.71 -0.75
C SER A 138 18.49 7.85 -1.65
N ARG A 139 18.65 7.71 -2.98
CA ARG A 139 18.16 8.65 -4.00
C ARG A 139 16.65 8.90 -3.93
N LEU A 140 15.88 7.95 -3.41
CA LEU A 140 14.42 8.00 -3.31
C LEU A 140 13.91 8.31 -1.89
N SER A 141 14.80 8.42 -0.89
CA SER A 141 14.43 8.57 0.53
C SER A 141 13.55 9.79 0.81
N GLU A 142 13.83 10.92 0.15
CA GLU A 142 13.06 12.16 0.27
C GLU A 142 11.87 12.22 -0.71
N ILE A 143 11.69 11.21 -1.55
CA ILE A 143 10.66 11.16 -2.59
C ILE A 143 9.55 10.17 -2.22
N ILE A 144 9.91 8.96 -1.80
CA ILE A 144 8.96 7.92 -1.42
C ILE A 144 8.51 8.18 0.02
N THR A 145 7.21 8.35 0.19
CA THR A 145 6.55 8.57 1.49
C THR A 145 5.83 7.32 2.00
N GLY A 146 5.69 6.28 1.17
CA GLY A 146 5.04 5.04 1.57
C GLY A 146 5.08 3.98 0.48
N VAL A 147 5.09 2.70 0.90
CA VAL A 147 5.01 1.53 0.03
C VAL A 147 3.94 0.58 0.57
N PHE A 148 2.99 0.21 -0.28
CA PHE A 148 1.77 -0.53 0.11
C PHE A 148 1.55 -1.75 -0.78
N GLY A 149 1.08 -2.86 -0.19
CA GLY A 149 0.77 -4.10 -0.92
C GLY A 149 1.86 -5.19 -0.86
N LEU A 150 3.02 -4.89 -0.25
CA LEU A 150 4.03 -5.91 0.08
C LEU A 150 3.46 -6.97 1.04
N ASP A 151 2.74 -6.49 2.05
CA ASP A 151 1.84 -7.26 2.88
C ASP A 151 0.42 -7.10 2.31
N ASP A 152 -0.19 -8.21 1.92
CA ASP A 152 -1.51 -8.26 1.29
C ASP A 152 -2.59 -8.83 2.21
N ARG A 153 -2.36 -8.77 3.53
CA ARG A 153 -3.38 -9.09 4.52
C ARG A 153 -4.60 -8.19 4.30
N PRO A 154 -5.84 -8.74 4.35
CA PRO A 154 -7.04 -7.93 4.36
C PRO A 154 -6.95 -6.79 5.39
N ALA A 155 -7.05 -5.54 4.93
CA ALA A 155 -6.80 -4.38 5.78
C ALA A 155 -8.05 -3.88 6.52
N ALA A 156 -9.24 -4.34 6.13
CA ALA A 156 -10.51 -3.88 6.66
C ALA A 156 -11.53 -5.01 6.79
N ARG A 157 -12.46 -4.85 7.74
CA ARG A 157 -13.63 -5.71 7.92
C ARG A 157 -14.88 -4.98 7.42
N PRO A 158 -15.72 -5.61 6.59
CA PRO A 158 -17.01 -5.03 6.24
C PRO A 158 -17.93 -4.94 7.47
N GLN A 159 -18.55 -3.78 7.67
CA GLN A 159 -19.51 -3.51 8.76
C GLN A 159 -20.95 -3.52 8.22
N PHE A 160 -21.34 -4.58 7.51
CA PHE A 160 -22.70 -4.67 6.97
C PHE A 160 -23.71 -4.90 8.11
N LEU A 161 -24.64 -3.96 8.25
CA LEU A 161 -25.88 -4.16 9.00
C LEU A 161 -26.93 -4.67 8.03
N ARG A 162 -27.28 -5.96 8.10
CA ARG A 162 -28.45 -6.48 7.38
C ARG A 162 -29.68 -6.09 8.16
N SER A 163 -30.60 -5.32 7.56
CA SER A 163 -31.93 -5.11 8.14
C SER A 163 -32.60 -6.48 8.34
N PRO A 164 -33.26 -6.72 9.49
CA PRO A 164 -34.04 -7.94 9.65
C PRO A 164 -35.07 -8.00 8.53
N ALA A 165 -35.18 -9.17 7.89
CA ALA A 165 -36.21 -9.38 6.88
C ALA A 165 -37.58 -9.15 7.54
N SER A 166 -38.33 -8.16 7.04
CA SER A 166 -39.73 -7.98 7.41
C SER A 166 -40.54 -9.15 6.83
N GLY A 167 -40.56 -10.27 7.55
CA GLY A 167 -41.49 -11.35 7.28
C GLY A 167 -42.88 -10.92 7.75
N SER A 168 -43.73 -10.49 6.82
CA SER A 168 -45.17 -10.37 7.12
C SER A 168 -45.74 -11.77 7.36
N PRO A 169 -46.33 -12.07 8.53
CA PRO A 169 -47.04 -13.33 8.71
C PRO A 169 -48.27 -13.32 7.82
N HIS A 170 -48.32 -14.25 6.86
CA HIS A 170 -49.52 -14.54 6.11
C HIS A 170 -50.51 -15.24 7.06
N SER A 171 -51.54 -14.51 7.50
CA SER A 171 -52.64 -15.05 8.28
C SER A 171 -53.59 -15.80 7.34
N THR A 172 -53.53 -17.13 7.33
CA THR A 172 -54.60 -17.96 6.78
C THR A 172 -55.59 -18.27 7.90
N GLY A 173 -56.69 -17.51 7.94
CA GLY A 173 -57.86 -17.79 8.76
C GLY A 173 -58.94 -18.48 7.93
N LEU A 174 -59.59 -19.45 8.56
CA LEU A 174 -60.58 -20.43 8.10
C LEU A 174 -61.79 -19.85 7.35
#